data_AF-A0A7Y6CRZ4-F1
#
_entry.id   AF-A0A7Y6CRZ4-F1
#
_cell.length_a   1.000
_cell.length_b   1.000
_cell.length_c   1.000
_cell.angle_alpha   90.00
_cell.angle_beta   90.00
_cell.angle_gamma   90.00
#
_symmetry.space_group_name_H-M   'P 1'
#
loop_
_entity.id
_entity.type
_entity.pdbx_description
1 polymer ?
#
loop_
_entity_poly.entity_id
_entity_poly.type
_entity_poly.pdbx_seq_one_letter_code
_entity_poly.pdbx_strand_id
1 'polypeptide(L)'
;MTWDIAGKFLLALVTIIVGAIQFWPRGGRRARIKSDVELYSLLPEEIENREEFRQHISAQLAQLIKRETVKRRDPIGIVLGIVFTGGGAYLGVLAFKGGWWWFFLVLAIVGVPLGMVMIADALPKAERDDSGRRLKKNRTLKSPDGRD
;
A
#
# COMPACT_ATOMS: atom_id res chain seq x y z
N MET A 1 -32.67 17.26 5.07
CA MET A 1 -32.81 16.22 4.03
C MET A 1 -31.50 15.94 3.27
N THR A 2 -30.65 16.93 2.99
CA THR A 2 -29.36 16.76 2.27
C THR A 2 -28.25 16.06 3.07
N TRP A 3 -28.28 16.12 4.40
CA TRP A 3 -27.25 15.56 5.28
C TRP A 3 -27.23 14.03 5.36
N ASP A 4 -28.39 13.39 5.15
CA ASP A 4 -28.55 11.93 5.06
C ASP A 4 -27.85 11.38 3.80
N ILE A 5 -27.89 12.16 2.73
CA ILE A 5 -27.30 11.85 1.44
C ILE A 5 -25.77 11.92 1.58
N ALA A 6 -25.22 12.97 2.18
CA ALA A 6 -23.78 13.10 2.38
C ALA A 6 -23.17 11.93 3.18
N GLY A 7 -23.83 11.49 4.26
CA GLY A 7 -23.39 10.33 5.05
C GLY A 7 -23.45 9.03 4.26
N LYS A 8 -24.53 8.78 3.52
CA LYS A 8 -24.68 7.59 2.66
C LYS A 8 -23.69 7.58 1.51
N PHE A 9 -23.40 8.72 0.91
CA PHE A 9 -22.39 8.85 -0.14
C PHE A 9 -21.00 8.52 0.37
N LEU A 10 -20.63 9.05 1.54
CA LEU A 10 -19.31 8.77 2.14
C LEU A 10 -19.17 7.27 2.48
N LEU A 11 -20.22 6.66 3.02
CA LEU A 11 -20.24 5.25 3.38
C LEU A 11 -20.20 4.33 2.14
N ALA A 12 -20.93 4.70 1.07
CA ALA A 12 -20.90 4.02 -0.23
C ALA A 12 -19.52 4.14 -0.90
N LEU A 13 -18.90 5.32 -0.84
CA LEU A 13 -17.56 5.53 -1.40
C LEU A 13 -16.52 4.66 -0.68
N VAL A 14 -16.60 4.57 0.65
CA VAL A 14 -15.71 3.72 1.45
C VAL A 14 -15.91 2.24 1.09
N THR A 15 -17.14 1.76 0.95
CA THR A 15 -17.40 0.34 0.59
C THR A 15 -16.90 0.00 -0.81
N ILE A 16 -17.12 0.88 -1.79
CA ILE A 16 -16.62 0.68 -3.16
C ILE A 16 -15.08 0.65 -3.17
N ILE A 17 -14.44 1.56 -2.45
CA ILE A 17 -12.97 1.62 -2.40
C ILE A 17 -12.39 0.42 -1.68
N VAL A 18 -12.99 -0.03 -0.56
CA VAL A 18 -12.56 -1.24 0.15
C VAL A 18 -12.71 -2.48 -0.74
N GLY A 19 -13.84 -2.61 -1.44
CA GLY A 19 -14.07 -3.70 -2.40
C GLY A 19 -13.04 -3.71 -3.54
N ALA A 20 -12.73 -2.54 -4.10
CA ALA A 20 -11.72 -2.40 -5.14
C ALA A 20 -10.31 -2.78 -4.65
N ILE A 21 -9.97 -2.49 -3.39
CA ILE A 21 -8.69 -2.86 -2.78
C ILE A 21 -8.60 -4.38 -2.53
N GLN A 22 -9.70 -5.02 -2.12
CA GLN A 22 -9.74 -6.45 -1.87
C GLN A 22 -9.63 -7.27 -3.17
N PHE A 23 -10.12 -6.73 -4.28
CA PHE A 23 -10.02 -7.36 -5.59
C PHE A 23 -8.66 -7.18 -6.27
N TRP A 24 -7.75 -6.37 -5.71
CA TRP A 24 -6.45 -6.14 -6.34
C TRP A 24 -5.53 -7.36 -6.13
N PRO A 25 -5.06 -8.05 -7.20
CA PRO A 25 -4.31 -9.30 -7.04
C PRO A 25 -2.95 -9.04 -6.37
N ARG A 26 -2.78 -9.54 -5.14
CA ARG A 26 -1.55 -9.35 -4.36
C ARG A 26 -0.49 -10.46 -4.52
N GLY A 27 -0.77 -11.59 -5.16
CA GLY A 27 0.05 -12.80 -4.91
C GLY A 27 0.73 -13.50 -6.10
N GLY A 28 0.44 -13.19 -7.36
CA GLY A 28 0.68 -14.17 -8.43
C GLY A 28 2.12 -14.34 -8.95
N ARG A 29 3.05 -13.42 -8.68
CA ARG A 29 4.27 -13.31 -9.51
C ARG A 29 5.52 -13.99 -8.93
N ARG A 30 5.74 -13.92 -7.61
CA ARG A 30 6.82 -14.68 -6.95
C ARG A 30 6.59 -16.20 -7.05
N ALA A 31 5.33 -16.63 -6.95
CA ALA A 31 4.95 -18.03 -7.16
C ALA A 31 5.26 -18.51 -8.58
N ARG A 32 5.03 -17.67 -9.60
CA ARG A 32 5.39 -17.98 -11.00
C ARG A 32 6.89 -18.11 -11.20
N ILE A 33 7.69 -17.16 -10.70
CA ILE A 33 9.16 -17.22 -10.85
C ILE A 33 9.75 -18.44 -10.13
N LYS A 34 9.21 -18.80 -8.95
CA LYS A 34 9.62 -20.03 -8.26
C LYS A 34 9.30 -21.28 -9.10
N SER A 35 8.09 -21.33 -9.67
CA SER A 35 7.67 -22.41 -10.57
C SER A 35 8.56 -22.49 -11.82
N ASP A 36 8.97 -21.36 -12.39
CA ASP A 36 9.81 -21.32 -13.59
C ASP A 36 11.25 -21.79 -13.29
N VAL A 37 11.78 -21.50 -12.09
CA VAL A 37 13.08 -22.01 -11.63
C VAL A 37 13.03 -23.51 -11.32
N GLU A 38 11.95 -23.99 -10.69
CA GLU A 38 11.73 -25.43 -10.48
C GLU A 38 11.64 -26.16 -11.82
N LEU A 39 10.93 -25.60 -12.80
CA LEU A 39 10.86 -26.17 -14.15
C LEU A 39 12.23 -26.21 -14.84
N TYR A 40 13.02 -25.14 -14.71
CA TYR A 40 14.41 -25.11 -15.21
C TYR A 40 15.30 -26.17 -14.58
N SER A 41 15.11 -26.47 -13.29
CA SER A 41 15.89 -27.52 -12.60
C SER A 41 15.54 -28.94 -13.02
N LEU A 42 14.34 -29.14 -13.59
CA LEU A 42 13.85 -30.43 -14.09
C LEU A 42 14.13 -30.65 -15.58
N LEU A 43 14.61 -29.61 -16.29
CA LEU A 43 14.88 -29.69 -17.73
C LEU A 43 16.21 -30.45 -18.00
N PRO A 44 16.22 -31.45 -18.89
CA PRO A 44 17.42 -32.11 -19.38
C PRO A 44 18.46 -31.10 -19.91
N GLU A 45 19.74 -31.38 -19.71
CA GLU A 45 20.82 -30.46 -20.10
C GLU A 45 20.98 -30.28 -21.61
N GLU A 46 20.45 -31.23 -22.39
CA GLU A 46 20.65 -31.36 -23.83
C GLU A 46 19.64 -30.56 -24.67
N ILE A 47 18.77 -29.76 -24.04
CA ILE A 47 17.72 -29.01 -24.74
C ILE A 47 18.32 -27.75 -25.36
N GLU A 48 18.17 -27.65 -26.68
CA GLU A 48 18.70 -26.57 -27.54
C GLU A 48 18.35 -25.15 -27.06
N ASN A 49 17.22 -24.98 -26.36
CA ASN A 49 16.71 -23.68 -25.90
C ASN A 49 16.93 -23.40 -24.41
N ARG A 50 17.75 -24.21 -23.71
CA ARG A 50 17.98 -24.06 -22.25
C ARG A 50 18.54 -22.67 -21.89
N GLU A 51 19.45 -22.15 -22.71
CA GLU A 51 20.06 -20.85 -22.45
C GLU A 51 19.10 -19.68 -22.70
N GLU A 52 18.18 -19.82 -23.67
CA GLU A 52 17.10 -18.84 -23.90
C GLU A 52 16.11 -18.83 -22.72
N PHE A 53 15.81 -20.00 -22.16
CA PHE A 53 14.97 -20.11 -20.96
C PHE A 53 15.64 -19.49 -19.72
N ARG A 54 16.95 -19.67 -19.56
CA ARG A 54 17.75 -19.03 -18.51
C ARG A 54 17.76 -17.50 -18.66
N GLN A 55 17.88 -17.00 -19.88
CA GLN A 55 17.78 -15.56 -20.16
C GLN A 55 16.38 -15.02 -19.83
N HIS A 56 15.33 -15.78 -20.10
CA HIS A 56 13.96 -15.41 -19.74
C HIS A 56 13.78 -15.28 -18.22
N ILE A 57 14.23 -16.29 -17.45
CA ILE A 57 14.15 -16.28 -15.98
C ILE A 57 14.96 -15.11 -15.39
N SER A 58 16.19 -14.89 -15.87
CA SER A 58 17.03 -13.79 -15.39
C SER A 58 16.44 -12.41 -15.72
N ALA A 59 15.82 -12.24 -16.89
CA ALA A 59 15.10 -11.01 -17.24
C ALA A 59 13.88 -10.78 -16.34
N GLN A 60 13.09 -11.83 -16.04
CA GLN A 60 11.97 -11.73 -15.10
C GLN A 60 12.44 -11.41 -13.67
N LEU A 61 13.55 -12.00 -13.24
CA LEU A 61 14.14 -11.76 -11.92
C LEU A 61 14.68 -10.32 -11.81
N ALA A 62 15.35 -9.82 -12.85
CA ALA A 62 15.81 -8.43 -12.92
C ALA A 62 14.63 -7.43 -12.90
N GLN A 63 13.53 -7.76 -13.58
CA GLN A 63 12.30 -6.97 -13.51
C GLN A 63 11.63 -7.06 -12.13
N LEU A 64 11.69 -8.20 -11.45
CA LEU A 64 11.20 -8.36 -10.08
C LEU A 64 11.99 -7.46 -9.13
N ILE A 65 13.32 -7.52 -9.19
CA ILE A 65 14.23 -6.71 -8.36
C ILE A 65 14.03 -5.20 -8.63
N LYS A 66 13.94 -4.79 -9.91
CA LYS A 66 13.63 -3.39 -10.29
C LYS A 66 12.23 -2.95 -9.86
N ARG A 67 11.26 -3.86 -9.72
CA ARG A 67 9.89 -3.53 -9.29
C ARG A 67 9.69 -3.61 -7.79
N GLU A 68 10.48 -4.39 -7.06
CA GLU A 68 10.52 -4.35 -5.59
C GLU A 68 11.11 -3.03 -5.08
N THR A 69 11.99 -2.40 -5.86
CA THR A 69 12.46 -1.02 -5.65
C THR A 69 11.47 0.06 -6.13
N VAL A 70 10.30 -0.30 -6.67
CA VAL A 70 9.30 0.69 -7.10
C VAL A 70 8.59 1.24 -5.87
N LYS A 71 8.87 2.52 -5.59
CA LYS A 71 8.13 3.35 -4.65
C LYS A 71 6.61 3.21 -4.89
N ARG A 72 5.87 2.66 -3.91
CA ARG A 72 4.41 2.50 -3.98
C ARG A 72 3.71 3.50 -3.05
N ARG A 73 2.53 3.95 -3.48
CA ARG A 73 1.58 4.63 -2.59
C ARG A 73 0.93 3.58 -1.69
N ASP A 74 0.56 3.97 -0.48
CA ASP A 74 -0.19 3.12 0.44
C ASP A 74 -1.67 3.48 0.33
N PRO A 75 -2.46 2.77 -0.51
CA PRO A 75 -3.87 3.05 -0.64
C PRO A 75 -4.64 2.81 0.66
N ILE A 76 -4.16 1.92 1.54
CA ILE A 76 -4.82 1.62 2.82
C ILE A 76 -4.70 2.83 3.75
N GLY A 77 -3.48 3.36 3.91
CA GLY A 77 -3.26 4.58 4.68
C GLY A 77 -4.04 5.80 4.17
N ILE A 78 -4.18 5.94 2.84
CA ILE A 78 -5.01 7.01 2.25
C ILE A 78 -6.48 6.83 2.64
N VAL A 79 -7.03 5.62 2.54
CA VAL A 79 -8.44 5.35 2.85
C VAL A 79 -8.74 5.51 4.32
N LEU A 80 -7.91 4.92 5.19
CA LEU A 80 -8.04 5.12 6.64
C LEU A 80 -7.97 6.60 6.99
N GLY A 81 -7.02 7.32 6.38
CA GLY A 81 -6.90 8.75 6.56
C GLY A 81 -8.18 9.52 6.18
N ILE A 82 -8.77 9.22 5.03
CA ILE A 82 -10.04 9.83 4.58
C ILE A 82 -11.19 9.49 5.53
N VAL A 83 -11.29 8.24 5.99
CA VAL A 83 -12.34 7.80 6.92
C VAL A 83 -12.22 8.52 8.25
N PHE A 84 -11.01 8.62 8.81
CA PHE A 84 -10.77 9.30 10.08
C PHE A 84 -10.99 10.81 9.98
N THR A 85 -10.54 11.44 8.89
CA THR A 85 -10.74 12.88 8.67
C THR A 85 -12.21 13.20 8.40
N GLY A 86 -12.87 12.48 7.50
CA GLY A 86 -14.28 12.69 7.15
C GLY A 86 -15.24 12.33 8.28
N GLY A 87 -15.02 11.18 8.92
CA GLY A 87 -15.79 10.73 10.08
C GLY A 87 -15.60 11.65 11.28
N GLY A 88 -14.36 12.07 11.57
CA GLY A 88 -14.07 13.04 12.63
C GLY A 88 -14.73 14.40 12.38
N ALA A 89 -14.68 14.93 11.16
CA ALA A 89 -15.35 16.18 10.81
C ALA A 89 -16.87 16.08 10.96
N TYR A 90 -17.48 14.97 10.53
CA TYR A 90 -18.90 14.70 10.69
C TYR A 90 -19.32 14.63 12.17
N LEU A 91 -18.56 13.91 12.99
CA LEU A 91 -18.76 13.84 14.44
C LEU A 91 -18.61 15.20 15.12
N GLY A 92 -17.67 16.03 14.66
CA GLY A 92 -17.48 17.40 15.12
C GLY A 92 -18.72 18.28 14.84
N VAL A 93 -19.30 18.16 13.65
CA VAL A 93 -20.56 18.84 13.30
C VAL A 93 -21.72 18.37 14.18
N LEU A 94 -21.79 17.07 14.49
CA LEU A 94 -22.81 16.51 15.38
C LEU A 94 -22.69 17.02 16.82
N ALA A 95 -21.47 17.30 17.30
CA ALA A 95 -21.25 17.86 18.63
C ALA A 95 -21.88 19.25 18.81
N PHE A 96 -21.99 20.04 17.74
CA PHE A 96 -22.66 21.35 17.77
C PHE A 96 -24.18 21.29 17.98
N LYS A 97 -24.80 20.10 17.90
CA LYS A 97 -26.21 19.92 18.26
C LYS A 97 -26.48 20.02 19.77
N GLY A 98 -25.44 20.09 20.60
CA GLY A 98 -25.55 20.28 22.05
C GLY A 98 -25.89 19.00 22.83
N GLY A 99 -26.06 19.08 24.15
CA GLY A 99 -26.46 17.94 24.99
C GLY A 99 -25.36 16.90 25.21
N TRP A 100 -25.68 15.61 25.08
CA TRP A 100 -24.68 14.54 25.27
C TRP A 100 -23.70 14.40 24.10
N TRP A 101 -23.96 15.09 22.98
CA TRP A 101 -23.17 15.00 21.75
C TRP A 101 -21.78 15.65 21.85
N TRP A 102 -21.49 16.39 22.93
CA TRP A 102 -20.17 16.99 23.16
C TRP A 102 -19.05 15.96 23.31
N PHE A 103 -19.35 14.72 23.69
CA PHE A 103 -18.35 13.64 23.72
C PHE A 103 -17.76 13.35 22.32
N PHE A 104 -18.54 13.56 21.25
CA PHE A 104 -18.05 13.39 19.88
C PHE A 104 -17.04 14.46 19.45
N LEU A 105 -16.97 15.58 20.16
CA LEU A 105 -15.98 16.63 19.95
C LEU A 105 -14.57 16.12 20.27
N VAL A 106 -14.42 15.26 21.29
CA VAL A 106 -13.14 14.60 21.62
C VAL A 106 -12.69 13.67 20.48
N LEU A 107 -13.62 12.87 19.95
CA LEU A 107 -13.35 11.98 18.82
C LEU A 107 -13.01 12.76 17.54
N ALA A 108 -13.65 13.92 17.32
CA ALA A 108 -13.34 14.80 16.20
C ALA A 108 -11.95 15.43 16.33
N ILE A 109 -11.62 15.96 17.52
CA ILE A 109 -10.33 16.61 17.82
C ILE A 109 -9.16 15.66 17.61
N VAL A 110 -9.30 14.37 17.96
CA VAL A 110 -8.24 13.38 17.77
C VAL A 110 -8.27 12.77 16.37
N GLY A 111 -9.46 12.41 15.88
CA GLY A 111 -9.64 11.67 14.64
C GLY A 111 -9.27 12.47 13.39
N VAL A 112 -9.59 13.77 13.35
CA VAL A 112 -9.28 14.63 12.20
C VAL A 112 -7.78 14.77 11.96
N PRO A 113 -6.97 15.22 12.94
CA PRO A 113 -5.52 15.34 12.76
C PRO A 113 -4.85 13.98 12.55
N LEU A 114 -5.31 12.90 13.22
CA LEU A 114 -4.79 11.55 12.96
C LEU A 114 -5.01 11.12 11.51
N GLY A 115 -6.22 11.36 10.98
CA GLY A 115 -6.54 11.09 9.58
C GLY A 115 -5.68 11.91 8.61
N MET A 116 -5.43 13.19 8.91
CA MET A 116 -4.55 14.03 8.09
C MET A 116 -3.11 13.53 8.07
N VAL A 117 -2.57 13.10 9.21
CA VAL A 117 -1.23 12.49 9.29
C VAL A 117 -1.16 11.21 8.46
N MET A 118 -2.17 10.35 8.54
CA MET A 118 -2.25 9.14 7.73
C MET A 118 -2.28 9.45 6.22
N ILE A 119 -3.06 10.44 5.79
CA ILE A 119 -3.07 10.88 4.39
C ILE A 119 -1.69 11.41 3.98
N ALA A 120 -1.09 12.29 4.79
CA ALA A 120 0.21 12.89 4.53
C ALA A 120 1.33 11.86 4.43
N ASP A 121 1.27 10.77 5.22
CA ASP A 121 2.23 9.67 5.13
C ASP A 121 1.92 8.67 4.01
N ALA A 122 0.67 8.56 3.59
CA ALA A 122 0.28 7.62 2.56
C ALA A 122 0.42 8.17 1.13
N LEU A 123 0.34 9.50 0.96
CA LEU A 123 0.45 10.24 -0.31
C LEU A 123 1.81 10.08 -1.02
N PRO A 124 2.97 10.23 -0.34
CA PRO A 124 4.27 10.10 -0.96
C PRO A 124 4.50 8.68 -1.46
N LYS A 125 5.02 8.57 -2.69
CA LYS A 125 5.56 7.31 -3.20
C LYS A 125 6.85 7.01 -2.41
N ALA A 126 6.84 5.96 -1.61
CA ALA A 126 8.00 5.51 -0.84
C ALA A 126 8.25 4.01 -1.10
N GLU A 127 9.50 3.59 -0.99
CA GLU A 127 9.81 2.16 -0.89
C GLU A 127 9.19 1.63 0.40
N ARG A 128 8.42 0.55 0.28
CA ARG A 128 7.69 -0.07 1.38
C ARG A 128 7.94 -1.56 1.37
N ASP A 129 8.06 -2.16 2.56
CA ASP A 129 8.18 -3.61 2.72
C ASP A 129 6.86 -4.33 2.38
N ASP A 130 6.88 -5.67 2.36
CA ASP A 130 5.69 -6.50 2.14
C ASP A 130 4.58 -6.26 3.21
N SER A 131 4.93 -5.63 4.34
CA SER A 131 4.02 -5.21 5.42
C SER A 131 3.51 -3.77 5.27
N GLY A 132 3.87 -3.06 4.20
CA GLY A 132 3.45 -1.68 3.91
C GLY A 132 4.21 -0.59 4.66
N ARG A 133 5.21 -0.93 5.46
CA ARG A 133 6.02 0.04 6.22
C ARG A 133 7.08 0.65 5.32
N ARG A 134 7.32 1.96 5.47
CA ARG A 134 8.36 2.66 4.72
C ARG A 134 9.74 2.08 5.08
N LEU A 135 10.52 1.71 4.06
CA LEU A 135 11.92 1.36 4.26
C LEU A 135 12.69 2.65 4.61
N LYS A 136 13.29 2.68 5.79
CA LYS A 136 14.24 3.73 6.16
C LYS A 136 15.49 3.53 5.30
N LYS A 137 15.78 4.47 4.40
CA LYS A 137 17.05 4.48 3.66
C LYS A 137 18.18 4.69 4.66
N ASN A 138 18.72 3.61 5.21
CA ASN A 138 19.92 3.67 6.04
C ASN A 138 21.08 4.10 5.13
N ARG A 139 21.40 5.39 5.18
CA ARG A 139 22.58 6.00 4.56
C ARG A 139 23.80 5.54 5.36
N THR A 140 24.31 4.34 5.09
CA THR A 140 25.70 3.90 5.32
C THR A 140 25.84 2.39 5.06
N LEU A 141 25.96 1.99 3.80
CA LEU A 141 26.98 0.99 3.50
C LEU A 141 28.18 1.78 3.01
N LYS A 142 29.06 2.13 3.96
CA LYS A 142 30.44 2.47 3.66
C LYS A 142 30.95 1.30 2.81
N SER A 143 31.29 1.57 1.56
CA SER A 143 31.94 0.59 0.69
C SER A 143 33.12 0.00 1.46
N PRO A 144 33.24 -1.33 1.59
CA PRO A 144 34.40 -1.96 2.20
C PRO A 144 35.61 -1.98 1.24
N ASP A 145 35.64 -1.12 0.22
CA ASP A 145 36.84 -0.91 -0.60
C ASP A 145 37.33 0.52 -0.40
N GLY A 146 38.20 0.65 0.60
CA GLY A 146 39.05 1.81 0.78
C GLY A 146 40.26 1.68 -0.13
N ARG A 147 40.17 2.26 -1.32
CA ARG A 147 41.34 2.65 -2.11
C ARG A 147 41.18 4.10 -2.52
N ASP A 148 41.81 4.94 -1.73
CA ASP A 148 42.35 6.22 -2.16
C ASP A 148 43.58 5.96 -3.07
#